data_AF-A0A7R9SW51-F1
#
_entry.id   AF-A0A7R9SW51-F1
#
_cell.length_a   1.000
_cell.length_b   1.000
_cell.length_c   1.000
_cell.angle_alpha   90.00
_cell.angle_beta   90.00
_cell.angle_gamma   90.00
#
_symmetry.space_group_name_H-M   'P 1'
#
loop_
_entity.id
_entity.type
_entity.pdbx_description
1 polymer ?
#
loop_
_entity_poly.entity_id
_entity_poly.type
_entity_poly.pdbx_seq_one_letter_code
_entity_poly.pdbx_strand_id
1 'polypeptide(L)'
;TSLVWRQPAQALLRARTSHGCVLSAQCFASTYTTSTTSGDDTTPALTPLQRARLSLQAAAGALADPSRADLVAALGETTGDFALRAMARRLNNTPHGRGILETQPLFDDAFYDACARAPPSTLGAAYHTFMTKRGFHPSERPAVRYVSNDDARGAAGDLKYVMLRYRQVHDIWHVLFGLNTTVFGELVLKAIEARQTGLPMCYMSAFVAPAARLPRAQRERFYAVYLPWAWRAGNTCVDLMAVDYNEAVEKPLEDVRREWRISVAPAQVAITPSSPSSGS
;
A
#
# COMPACT_ATOMS: atom_id res chain seq x y z
N THR A 1 -7.93 -25.92 -0.52
CA THR A 1 -8.81 -25.47 -1.61
C THR A 1 -8.78 -23.96 -1.63
N SER A 2 -8.05 -23.42 -2.59
CA SER A 2 -7.56 -22.03 -2.62
C SER A 2 -8.67 -21.07 -3.05
N LEU A 3 -9.02 -20.10 -2.19
CA LEU A 3 -9.90 -18.99 -2.57
C LEU A 3 -9.12 -18.00 -3.43
N VAL A 4 -9.32 -18.11 -4.74
CA VAL A 4 -8.94 -17.12 -5.75
C VAL A 4 -10.00 -16.03 -5.74
N TRP A 5 -9.65 -14.81 -5.34
CA TRP A 5 -10.53 -13.65 -5.45
C TRP A 5 -10.56 -13.17 -6.90
N ARG A 6 -11.56 -13.58 -7.67
CA ARG A 6 -11.94 -12.95 -8.94
C ARG A 6 -12.91 -11.80 -8.65
N GLN A 7 -12.71 -10.63 -9.24
CA GLN A 7 -13.74 -9.60 -9.31
C GLN A 7 -14.89 -10.08 -10.22
N PRO A 8 -16.17 -9.85 -9.88
CA PRO A 8 -17.27 -10.15 -10.78
C PRO A 8 -17.33 -9.10 -11.90
N ALA A 9 -17.34 -9.60 -13.14
CA ALA A 9 -17.62 -8.83 -14.34
C ALA A 9 -18.99 -8.13 -14.24
N GLN A 10 -19.06 -6.89 -14.73
CA GLN A 10 -20.29 -6.13 -14.83
C GLN A 10 -21.25 -6.80 -15.83
N ALA A 11 -22.23 -7.55 -15.31
CA ALA A 11 -23.35 -8.06 -16.10
C ALA A 11 -24.52 -7.06 -16.00
N LEU A 12 -24.83 -6.41 -17.12
CA LEU A 12 -26.04 -5.61 -17.33
C LEU A 12 -27.28 -6.50 -17.17
N LEU A 13 -28.10 -6.23 -16.15
CA LEU A 13 -29.43 -6.82 -16.02
C LEU A 13 -30.48 -5.72 -15.85
N ARG A 14 -31.32 -5.58 -16.88
CA ARG A 14 -32.54 -4.78 -16.88
C ARG A 14 -33.54 -5.42 -15.91
N ALA A 15 -33.99 -4.69 -14.89
CA ALA A 15 -35.08 -5.12 -14.02
C ALA A 15 -36.38 -4.42 -14.41
N ARG A 16 -37.38 -5.22 -14.86
CA ARG A 16 -38.80 -4.87 -14.82
C ARG A 16 -39.30 -5.06 -13.39
N THR A 17 -40.13 -4.13 -12.94
CA THR A 17 -40.72 -4.05 -11.61
C THR A 17 -41.86 -5.07 -11.42
N SER A 18 -41.98 -5.63 -10.21
CA SER A 18 -43.26 -5.72 -9.47
C SER A 18 -43.06 -6.31 -8.06
N HIS A 19 -43.35 -5.47 -7.06
CA HIS A 19 -43.97 -5.74 -5.75
C HIS A 19 -43.53 -6.96 -4.92
N GLY A 20 -42.74 -6.69 -3.88
CA GLY A 20 -42.52 -7.60 -2.75
C GLY A 20 -41.65 -6.94 -1.68
N CYS A 21 -42.27 -6.54 -0.57
CA CYS A 21 -41.65 -5.84 0.55
C CYS A 21 -40.56 -6.70 1.23
N VAL A 22 -39.31 -6.24 1.20
CA VAL A 22 -38.23 -6.68 2.09
C VAL A 22 -37.50 -5.41 2.54
N LEU A 23 -37.48 -5.15 3.85
CA LEU A 23 -36.74 -4.05 4.47
C LEU A 23 -35.26 -4.13 4.06
N SER A 24 -34.84 -3.27 3.15
CA SER A 24 -33.47 -3.17 2.65
C SER A 24 -32.79 -1.91 3.17
N ALA A 25 -31.48 -2.02 3.40
CA ALA A 25 -30.58 -1.01 3.93
C ALA A 25 -30.44 0.22 2.99
N GLN A 26 -31.48 1.05 2.91
CA GLN A 26 -31.51 2.29 2.14
C GLN A 26 -31.91 3.46 3.05
N CYS A 27 -31.02 3.79 3.99
CA CYS A 27 -31.00 5.10 4.63
C CYS A 27 -29.55 5.50 4.91
N PHE A 28 -28.71 5.65 3.88
CA PHE A 28 -27.48 6.46 3.96
C PHE A 28 -26.95 6.88 2.57
N ALA A 29 -27.83 6.91 1.56
CA ALA A 29 -27.53 7.34 0.19
C ALA A 29 -28.39 8.56 -0.17
N SER A 30 -28.14 9.66 0.52
CA SER A 30 -28.48 11.04 0.15
C SER A 30 -27.65 11.85 1.13
N THR A 31 -26.51 12.39 0.74
CA THR A 31 -26.37 13.61 -0.06
C THR A 31 -25.02 13.56 -0.80
N TYR A 32 -24.86 14.39 -1.83
CA TYR A 32 -23.70 14.53 -2.73
C TYR A 32 -23.83 13.81 -4.08
N THR A 33 -24.95 14.07 -4.76
CA THR A 33 -24.95 14.19 -6.22
C THR A 33 -24.38 15.57 -6.55
N THR A 34 -23.17 15.66 -7.08
CA THR A 34 -22.71 16.84 -7.84
C THR A 34 -22.48 16.41 -9.28
N SER A 35 -23.28 17.02 -10.15
CA SER A 35 -23.24 16.95 -11.59
C SER A 35 -21.83 17.18 -12.14
N THR A 36 -21.34 16.23 -12.93
CA THR A 36 -20.18 16.38 -13.80
C THR A 36 -20.49 17.35 -14.93
N THR A 37 -19.90 18.54 -14.86
CA THR A 37 -19.59 19.36 -16.04
C THR A 37 -18.07 19.47 -16.15
N SER A 38 -17.59 19.20 -17.36
CA SER A 38 -16.20 19.21 -17.80
C SER A 38 -15.39 20.43 -17.34
N GLY A 39 -14.20 20.18 -16.80
CA GLY A 39 -13.09 21.14 -16.77
C GLY A 39 -12.95 21.95 -15.49
N ASP A 40 -12.58 21.33 -14.37
CA ASP A 40 -11.76 21.95 -13.31
C ASP A 40 -11.21 20.86 -12.37
N ASP A 41 -9.89 20.74 -12.23
CA ASP A 41 -9.23 19.80 -11.29
C ASP A 41 -9.07 20.46 -9.91
N THR A 42 -10.16 21.02 -9.39
CA THR A 42 -10.21 21.60 -8.05
C THR A 42 -10.68 20.54 -7.05
N THR A 43 -9.73 19.74 -6.55
CA THR A 43 -9.95 18.97 -5.31
C THR A 43 -10.40 19.92 -4.20
N PRO A 44 -11.59 19.74 -3.58
CA PRO A 44 -12.06 20.65 -2.55
C PRO A 44 -11.14 20.58 -1.34
N ALA A 45 -10.53 21.70 -0.97
CA ALA A 45 -9.71 21.82 0.22
C ALA A 45 -10.55 21.48 1.46
N LEU A 46 -10.35 20.28 2.01
CA LEU A 46 -11.03 19.84 3.23
C LEU A 46 -10.48 20.63 4.42
N THR A 47 -11.36 21.28 5.18
CA THR A 47 -10.97 21.91 6.45
C THR A 47 -10.36 20.89 7.41
N PRO A 48 -9.51 21.30 8.38
CA PRO A 48 -8.91 20.37 9.35
C PRO A 48 -9.94 19.50 10.09
N LEU A 49 -11.13 20.03 10.37
CA LEU A 49 -12.23 19.31 11.01
C LEU A 49 -12.88 18.28 10.06
N GLN A 50 -13.07 18.64 8.79
CA GLN A 50 -13.57 17.71 7.76
C GLN A 50 -12.55 16.60 7.47
N ARG A 51 -11.24 16.92 7.44
CA ARG A 51 -10.17 15.92 7.33
C ARG A 51 -10.18 14.98 8.53
N ALA A 52 -10.23 15.48 9.75
CA ALA A 52 -10.27 14.65 10.96
C ALA A 52 -11.51 13.75 11.01
N ARG A 53 -12.68 14.26 10.61
CA ARG A 53 -13.92 13.47 10.53
C ARG A 53 -13.83 12.39 9.43
N LEU A 54 -13.29 12.74 8.26
CA LEU A 54 -13.06 11.80 7.17
C LEU A 54 -12.03 10.74 7.57
N SER A 55 -10.94 11.10 8.26
CA SER A 55 -9.99 10.16 8.86
C SER A 55 -10.70 9.20 9.80
N LEU A 56 -11.49 9.72 10.74
CA LEU A 56 -12.14 8.89 11.75
C LEU A 56 -13.15 7.92 11.12
N GLN A 57 -13.92 8.39 10.13
CA GLN A 57 -14.87 7.58 9.39
C GLN A 57 -14.19 6.55 8.49
N ALA A 58 -13.08 6.93 7.83
CA ALA A 58 -12.30 6.03 6.99
C ALA A 58 -11.53 4.99 7.83
N ALA A 59 -11.05 5.35 9.02
CA ALA A 59 -10.48 4.42 9.99
C ALA A 59 -11.51 3.42 10.51
N ALA A 60 -12.70 3.89 10.91
CA ALA A 60 -13.77 3.01 11.35
C ALA A 60 -14.23 2.07 10.22
N GLY A 61 -14.36 2.59 9.00
CA GLY A 61 -14.74 1.82 7.81
C GLY A 61 -13.68 0.83 7.35
N ALA A 62 -12.40 1.19 7.35
CA ALA A 62 -11.30 0.28 7.02
C ALA A 62 -11.10 -0.81 8.09
N LEU A 63 -11.39 -0.50 9.37
CA LEU A 63 -11.42 -1.49 10.43
C LEU A 63 -12.58 -2.47 10.26
N ALA A 64 -13.75 -2.01 9.78
CA ALA A 64 -14.91 -2.85 9.50
C ALA A 64 -14.74 -3.68 8.21
N ASP A 65 -14.23 -3.09 7.13
CA ASP A 65 -13.99 -3.71 5.84
C ASP A 65 -12.67 -3.22 5.20
N PRO A 66 -11.57 -3.98 5.36
CA PRO A 66 -10.27 -3.61 4.79
C PRO A 66 -10.17 -3.79 3.28
N SER A 67 -11.14 -4.46 2.63
CA SER A 67 -11.13 -4.63 1.17
C SER A 67 -11.44 -3.32 0.42
N ARG A 68 -11.95 -2.33 1.17
CA ARG A 68 -12.18 -0.95 0.73
C ARG A 68 -10.88 -0.14 0.72
N ALA A 69 -10.09 -0.37 -0.33
CA ALA A 69 -8.83 0.34 -0.57
C ALA A 69 -8.98 1.88 -0.59
N ASP A 70 -10.17 2.39 -0.93
CA ASP A 70 -10.53 3.80 -0.91
C ASP A 70 -10.56 4.41 0.51
N LEU A 71 -11.01 3.66 1.51
CA LEU A 71 -11.05 4.12 2.90
C LEU A 71 -9.66 4.09 3.56
N VAL A 72 -8.86 3.06 3.27
CA VAL A 72 -7.45 3.01 3.71
C VAL A 72 -6.65 4.16 3.09
N ALA A 73 -6.90 4.48 1.82
CA ALA A 73 -6.32 5.62 1.13
C ALA A 73 -6.73 6.96 1.77
N ALA A 74 -8.03 7.19 2.01
CA ALA A 74 -8.54 8.42 2.61
C ALA A 74 -8.00 8.64 4.04
N LEU A 75 -7.91 7.60 4.87
CA LEU A 75 -7.31 7.68 6.20
C LEU A 75 -5.84 8.10 6.13
N GLY A 76 -5.11 7.53 5.18
CA GLY A 76 -3.71 7.85 4.95
C GLY A 76 -3.45 9.27 4.49
N GLU A 77 -4.27 9.76 3.57
CA GLU A 77 -4.15 11.12 3.02
C GLU A 77 -4.59 12.20 4.03
N THR A 78 -5.47 11.86 4.96
CA THR A 78 -5.99 12.79 5.96
C THR A 78 -5.15 12.85 7.25
N THR A 79 -4.45 11.77 7.60
CA THR A 79 -3.56 11.72 8.79
C THR A 79 -2.07 11.82 8.44
N GLY A 80 -1.71 11.66 7.16
CA GLY A 80 -0.33 11.51 6.72
C GLY A 80 0.42 12.81 6.42
N ASP A 81 -0.18 14.00 6.49
CA ASP A 81 0.46 15.26 6.05
C ASP A 81 1.85 15.47 6.70
N PHE A 82 1.97 15.26 8.02
CA PHE A 82 3.26 15.36 8.70
C PHE A 82 4.30 14.36 8.17
N ALA A 83 3.88 13.11 7.96
CA ALA A 83 4.73 12.04 7.46
C ALA A 83 5.14 12.27 5.99
N LEU A 84 4.20 12.70 5.14
CA LEU A 84 4.44 13.08 3.75
C LEU A 84 5.43 14.24 3.67
N ARG A 85 5.25 15.29 4.46
CA ARG A 85 6.22 16.41 4.54
C ARG A 85 7.57 15.97 5.06
N ALA A 86 7.61 15.05 6.03
CA ALA A 86 8.88 14.49 6.51
C ALA A 86 9.60 13.70 5.41
N MET A 87 8.90 12.87 4.65
CA MET A 87 9.46 12.17 3.49
C MET A 87 9.92 13.14 2.40
N ALA A 88 9.12 14.14 2.05
CA ALA A 88 9.48 15.18 1.08
C ALA A 88 10.76 15.93 1.51
N ARG A 89 10.88 16.30 2.78
CA ARG A 89 12.11 16.91 3.33
C ARG A 89 13.32 15.99 3.21
N ARG A 90 13.18 14.69 3.53
CA ARG A 90 14.28 13.73 3.40
C ARG A 90 14.75 13.60 1.95
N LEU A 91 13.81 13.54 1.00
CA LEU A 91 14.13 13.53 -0.43
C LEU A 91 14.88 14.79 -0.84
N ASN A 92 14.37 15.98 -0.48
CA ASN A 92 14.99 17.27 -0.81
C ASN A 92 16.39 17.48 -0.22
N ASN A 93 16.70 16.82 0.91
CA ASN A 93 18.01 16.93 1.55
C ASN A 93 19.15 16.24 0.79
N THR A 94 18.84 15.46 -0.27
CA THR A 94 19.86 14.77 -1.07
C THR A 94 19.78 15.21 -2.54
N PRO A 95 20.91 15.32 -3.27
CA PRO A 95 20.88 15.63 -4.70
C PRO A 95 20.03 14.63 -5.50
N HIS A 96 20.19 13.34 -5.19
CA HIS A 96 19.43 12.28 -5.83
C HIS A 96 17.92 12.36 -5.55
N GLY A 97 17.53 12.56 -4.28
CA GLY A 97 16.13 12.69 -3.90
C GLY A 97 15.45 13.94 -4.47
N ARG A 98 16.19 15.04 -4.68
CA ARG A 98 15.69 16.20 -5.44
C ARG A 98 15.40 15.83 -6.89
N GLY A 99 16.32 15.12 -7.55
CA GLY A 99 16.10 14.59 -8.90
C GLY A 99 14.83 13.74 -8.99
N ILE A 100 14.54 12.90 -7.99
CA ILE A 100 13.28 12.13 -7.92
C ILE A 100 12.04 13.04 -7.82
N LEU A 101 12.10 14.12 -7.05
CA LEU A 101 10.98 15.06 -6.89
C LEU A 101 10.77 15.94 -8.12
N GLU A 102 11.85 16.25 -8.85
CA GLU A 102 11.82 17.01 -10.10
C GLU A 102 11.31 16.18 -11.28
N THR A 103 11.85 14.97 -11.46
CA THR A 103 11.53 14.10 -12.60
C THR A 103 10.26 13.27 -12.40
N GLN A 104 9.85 13.08 -11.14
CA GLN A 104 8.67 12.31 -10.75
C GLN A 104 8.48 10.97 -11.50
N PRO A 105 9.48 10.07 -11.51
CA PRO A 105 9.39 8.82 -12.26
C PRO A 105 8.19 7.98 -11.80
N LEU A 106 7.39 7.57 -12.78
CA LEU A 106 6.21 6.72 -12.57
C LEU A 106 6.53 5.26 -12.83
N PHE A 107 5.87 4.38 -12.09
CA PHE A 107 5.92 2.93 -12.26
C PHE A 107 4.70 2.47 -13.06
N ASP A 108 4.67 2.84 -14.33
CA ASP A 108 3.59 2.58 -15.27
C ASP A 108 3.82 1.29 -16.09
N ASP A 109 3.05 1.13 -17.15
CA ASP A 109 3.11 -0.03 -18.04
C ASP A 109 4.50 -0.13 -18.74
N ALA A 110 5.16 1.00 -19.01
CA ALA A 110 6.50 0.98 -19.61
C ALA A 110 7.56 0.45 -18.63
N PHE A 111 7.47 0.83 -17.36
CA PHE A 111 8.29 0.24 -16.29
C PHE A 111 8.02 -1.26 -16.14
N TYR A 112 6.76 -1.67 -16.18
CA TYR A 112 6.36 -3.07 -16.11
C TYR A 112 6.95 -3.90 -17.25
N ASP A 113 6.87 -3.39 -18.48
CA ASP A 113 7.42 -4.01 -19.67
C ASP A 113 8.96 -4.09 -19.63
N ALA A 114 9.63 -3.07 -19.07
CA ALA A 114 11.07 -3.13 -18.84
C ALA A 114 11.42 -4.25 -17.84
N CYS A 115 10.65 -4.40 -16.76
CA CYS A 115 10.80 -5.50 -15.81
C CYS A 115 10.57 -6.88 -16.46
N ALA A 116 9.64 -6.98 -17.41
CA ALA A 116 9.35 -8.22 -18.15
C ALA A 116 10.53 -8.66 -19.04
N ARG A 117 11.30 -7.71 -19.59
CA ARG A 117 12.47 -7.96 -20.44
C ARG A 117 13.77 -8.16 -19.66
N ALA A 118 13.77 -7.86 -18.36
CA ALA A 118 14.97 -7.93 -17.54
C ALA A 118 15.51 -9.37 -17.43
N PRO A 119 16.84 -9.57 -17.36
CA PRO A 119 17.44 -10.91 -17.24
C PRO A 119 16.92 -11.68 -16.02
N PRO A 120 16.91 -13.03 -16.05
CA PRO A 120 16.62 -13.84 -14.87
C PRO A 120 17.53 -13.46 -13.70
N SER A 121 17.04 -13.59 -12.47
CA SER A 121 17.72 -13.22 -11.20
C SER A 121 17.86 -11.72 -10.90
N THR A 122 17.38 -10.83 -11.78
CA THR A 122 17.35 -9.38 -11.53
C THR A 122 16.15 -8.95 -10.67
N LEU A 123 16.21 -7.73 -10.13
CA LEU A 123 15.07 -7.11 -9.44
C LEU A 123 13.84 -7.02 -10.35
N GLY A 124 14.03 -6.57 -11.59
CA GLY A 124 12.96 -6.42 -12.57
C GLY A 124 12.26 -7.75 -12.85
N ALA A 125 13.02 -8.80 -13.15
CA ALA A 125 12.46 -10.12 -13.42
C ALA A 125 11.73 -10.69 -12.19
N ALA A 126 12.27 -10.50 -10.98
CA ALA A 126 11.64 -10.92 -9.74
C ALA A 126 10.32 -10.16 -9.47
N TYR A 127 10.30 -8.85 -9.72
CA TYR A 127 9.11 -8.01 -9.60
C TYR A 127 8.03 -8.40 -10.62
N HIS A 128 8.40 -8.53 -11.90
CA HIS A 128 7.47 -8.95 -12.95
C HIS A 128 6.85 -10.32 -12.63
N THR A 129 7.67 -11.28 -12.17
CA THR A 129 7.20 -12.60 -11.72
C THR A 129 6.23 -12.49 -10.53
N PHE A 130 6.54 -11.62 -9.57
CA PHE A 130 5.70 -11.39 -8.39
C PHE A 130 4.31 -10.86 -8.76
N MET A 131 4.26 -9.89 -9.67
CA MET A 131 3.03 -9.26 -10.17
C MET A 131 2.22 -10.23 -11.03
N THR A 132 2.85 -10.88 -12.01
CA THR A 132 2.21 -11.85 -12.92
C THR A 132 1.55 -12.99 -12.15
N LYS A 133 2.25 -13.57 -11.16
CA LYS A 133 1.73 -14.68 -10.36
C LYS A 133 0.45 -14.32 -9.58
N ARG A 134 0.20 -13.03 -9.33
CA ARG A 134 -0.93 -12.52 -8.56
C ARG A 134 -2.02 -11.88 -9.43
N GLY A 135 -1.75 -11.68 -10.71
CA GLY A 135 -2.64 -10.95 -11.61
C GLY A 135 -2.76 -9.48 -11.22
N PHE A 136 -1.70 -8.87 -10.67
CA PHE A 136 -1.67 -7.46 -10.35
C PHE A 136 -1.06 -6.67 -11.51
N HIS A 137 -1.60 -5.48 -11.77
CA HIS A 137 -1.05 -4.56 -12.74
C HIS A 137 -0.65 -3.22 -12.08
N PRO A 138 0.54 -2.66 -12.37
CA PRO A 138 0.98 -1.40 -11.74
C PRO A 138 0.01 -0.22 -11.97
N SER A 139 -0.63 -0.15 -13.14
CA SER A 139 -1.59 0.91 -13.48
C SER A 139 -2.95 0.82 -12.78
N GLU A 140 -3.23 -0.27 -12.04
CA GLU A 140 -4.45 -0.38 -11.23
C GLU A 140 -4.37 0.43 -9.92
N ARG A 141 -3.23 1.07 -9.62
CA ARG A 141 -3.05 1.82 -8.38
C ARG A 141 -3.88 3.12 -8.39
N PRO A 142 -4.68 3.38 -7.33
CA PRO A 142 -5.57 4.53 -7.30
C PRO A 142 -4.78 5.84 -7.22
N ALA A 143 -5.19 6.80 -8.04
CA ALA A 143 -4.67 8.17 -8.01
C ALA A 143 -4.81 8.78 -6.60
N VAL A 144 -3.87 9.65 -6.24
CA VAL A 144 -3.89 10.38 -4.97
C VAL A 144 -4.87 11.55 -5.08
N ARG A 145 -5.89 11.59 -4.22
CA ARG A 145 -7.04 12.51 -4.39
C ARG A 145 -7.16 13.58 -3.31
N TYR A 146 -6.80 13.30 -2.07
CA TYR A 146 -7.04 14.21 -0.93
C TYR A 146 -5.76 14.79 -0.31
N VAL A 147 -4.62 14.64 -0.96
CA VAL A 147 -3.39 15.33 -0.56
C VAL A 147 -3.43 16.75 -1.12
N SER A 148 -3.58 17.72 -0.24
CA SER A 148 -3.55 19.15 -0.55
C SER A 148 -2.12 19.61 -0.81
N ASN A 149 -1.86 20.23 -1.95
CA ASN A 149 -0.60 20.92 -2.26
C ASN A 149 -0.63 22.39 -1.78
N ASP A 150 -1.42 22.72 -0.76
CA ASP A 150 -1.50 24.08 -0.22
C ASP A 150 -0.16 24.45 0.43
N ASP A 151 0.65 25.16 -0.35
CA ASP A 151 1.98 25.68 -0.03
C ASP A 151 1.92 26.96 0.83
N ALA A 152 1.15 26.95 1.91
CA ALA A 152 1.28 27.97 2.94
C ALA A 152 2.49 27.73 3.88
N ARG A 153 3.16 26.56 3.80
CA ARG A 153 4.20 26.13 4.77
C ARG A 153 5.40 25.39 4.17
N GLY A 154 5.87 25.80 2.99
CA GLY A 154 7.27 25.65 2.58
C GLY A 154 7.83 24.24 2.39
N ALA A 155 7.05 23.27 1.87
CA ALA A 155 7.61 21.98 1.44
C ALA A 155 7.75 21.99 -0.08
N ALA A 156 8.94 22.25 -0.59
CA ALA A 156 9.27 22.31 -2.01
C ALA A 156 9.22 20.93 -2.71
N GLY A 157 8.08 20.26 -2.70
CA GLY A 157 7.89 18.97 -3.37
C GLY A 157 6.42 18.55 -3.36
N ASP A 158 5.95 18.04 -4.49
CA ASP A 158 4.57 17.59 -4.65
C ASP A 158 4.26 16.42 -3.70
N LEU A 159 3.54 16.72 -2.62
CA LEU A 159 3.16 15.72 -1.62
C LEU A 159 2.25 14.64 -2.23
N LYS A 160 1.50 14.97 -3.30
CA LYS A 160 0.73 13.97 -4.06
C LYS A 160 1.67 12.95 -4.68
N TYR A 161 2.74 13.39 -5.32
CA TYR A 161 3.74 12.49 -5.89
C TYR A 161 4.43 11.65 -4.81
N VAL A 162 4.80 12.20 -3.65
CA VAL A 162 5.41 11.42 -2.56
C VAL A 162 4.49 10.28 -2.10
N MET A 163 3.19 10.55 -1.97
CA MET A 163 2.20 9.52 -1.63
C MET A 163 2.01 8.51 -2.76
N LEU A 164 1.97 8.96 -4.01
CA LEU A 164 1.84 8.10 -5.19
C LEU A 164 3.03 7.15 -5.31
N ARG A 165 4.25 7.69 -5.19
CA ARG A 165 5.49 6.92 -5.19
C ARG A 165 5.45 5.82 -4.15
N TYR A 166 5.05 6.13 -2.91
CA TYR A 166 4.91 5.14 -1.85
C TYR A 166 3.95 4.00 -2.25
N ARG A 167 2.80 4.33 -2.83
CA ARG A 167 1.82 3.33 -3.31
C ARG A 167 2.40 2.44 -4.40
N GLN A 168 3.17 3.01 -5.32
CA GLN A 168 3.72 2.28 -6.46
C GLN A 168 4.89 1.38 -6.06
N VAL A 169 5.77 1.82 -5.15
CA VAL A 169 6.93 1.02 -4.73
C VAL A 169 6.60 -0.07 -3.70
N HIS A 170 5.40 -0.03 -3.10
CA HIS A 170 4.93 -1.01 -2.11
C HIS A 170 5.10 -2.47 -2.58
N ASP A 171 4.70 -2.79 -3.81
CA ASP A 171 4.83 -4.15 -4.37
C ASP A 171 6.29 -4.54 -4.57
N ILE A 172 7.15 -3.58 -4.92
CA ILE A 172 8.59 -3.81 -5.02
C ILE A 172 9.17 -4.16 -3.65
N TRP A 173 8.64 -3.58 -2.56
CA TRP A 173 9.13 -3.89 -1.21
C TRP A 173 8.80 -5.31 -0.78
N HIS A 174 7.66 -5.88 -1.22
CA HIS A 174 7.41 -7.31 -1.04
C HIS A 174 8.52 -8.17 -1.64
N VAL A 175 8.99 -7.82 -2.84
CA VAL A 175 10.07 -8.53 -3.55
C VAL A 175 11.40 -8.35 -2.82
N LEU A 176 11.76 -7.12 -2.45
CA LEU A 176 12.99 -6.81 -1.75
C LEU A 176 13.11 -7.59 -0.44
N PHE A 177 12.07 -7.55 0.40
CA PHE A 177 12.07 -8.19 1.71
C PHE A 177 11.66 -9.68 1.67
N GLY A 178 11.26 -10.21 0.51
CA GLY A 178 10.84 -11.61 0.39
C GLY A 178 9.54 -11.92 1.12
N LEU A 179 8.62 -10.95 1.19
CA LEU A 179 7.33 -11.08 1.86
C LEU A 179 6.23 -11.41 0.85
N ASN A 180 5.34 -12.33 1.22
CA ASN A 180 4.13 -12.58 0.45
C ASN A 180 3.02 -11.58 0.80
N THR A 181 1.93 -11.64 0.04
CA THR A 181 0.74 -10.78 0.16
C THR A 181 -0.37 -11.47 0.97
N THR A 182 0.00 -12.36 1.90
CA THR A 182 -0.96 -12.90 2.88
C THR A 182 -1.23 -11.83 3.94
N VAL A 183 -2.34 -11.92 4.67
CA VAL A 183 -2.60 -11.00 5.80
C VAL A 183 -1.40 -10.89 6.73
N PHE A 184 -0.72 -12.01 7.02
CA PHE A 184 0.50 -11.99 7.82
C PHE A 184 1.63 -11.21 7.14
N GLY A 185 1.93 -11.50 5.87
CA GLY A 185 2.98 -10.83 5.11
C GLY A 185 2.75 -9.32 4.94
N GLU A 186 1.51 -8.92 4.69
CA GLU A 186 1.08 -7.52 4.61
C GLU A 186 1.34 -6.77 5.92
N LEU A 187 0.94 -7.35 7.05
CA LEU A 187 1.14 -6.73 8.36
C LEU A 187 2.63 -6.61 8.70
N VAL A 188 3.45 -7.59 8.28
CA VAL A 188 4.90 -7.55 8.45
C VAL A 188 5.52 -6.45 7.58
N LEU A 189 5.10 -6.33 6.31
CA LEU A 189 5.58 -5.27 5.44
C LEU A 189 5.16 -3.89 5.98
N LYS A 190 3.95 -3.76 6.51
CA LYS A 190 3.45 -2.52 7.13
C LYS A 190 4.31 -2.07 8.32
N ALA A 191 4.97 -2.98 9.03
CA ALA A 191 5.93 -2.61 10.08
C ALA A 191 7.21 -1.99 9.49
N ILE A 192 7.72 -2.50 8.37
CA ILE A 192 8.83 -1.88 7.62
C ILE A 192 8.39 -0.52 7.08
N GLU A 193 7.19 -0.44 6.50
CA GLU A 193 6.64 0.80 5.95
C GLU A 193 6.40 1.86 7.02
N ALA A 194 5.93 1.47 8.21
CA ALA A 194 5.77 2.40 9.33
C ALA A 194 7.12 3.06 9.68
N ARG A 195 8.19 2.26 9.69
CA ARG A 195 9.54 2.74 9.98
C ARG A 195 10.11 3.63 8.86
N GLN A 196 9.90 3.27 7.60
CA GLN A 196 10.43 3.99 6.44
C GLN A 196 9.65 5.28 6.14
N THR A 197 8.32 5.23 6.20
CA THR A 197 7.46 6.32 5.73
C THR A 197 6.98 7.23 6.86
N GLY A 198 6.86 6.71 8.08
CA GLY A 198 6.24 7.44 9.18
C GLY A 198 4.71 7.54 9.07
N LEU A 199 4.09 6.92 8.07
CA LEU A 199 2.66 7.06 7.80
C LEU A 199 1.79 6.43 8.91
N PRO A 200 0.80 7.15 9.47
CA PRO A 200 -0.01 6.62 10.57
C PRO A 200 -0.76 5.33 10.24
N MET A 201 -1.26 5.16 9.02
CA MET A 201 -1.95 3.91 8.66
C MET A 201 -1.00 2.70 8.68
N CYS A 202 0.29 2.89 8.40
CA CYS A 202 1.28 1.82 8.49
C CYS A 202 1.51 1.45 9.96
N TYR A 203 1.59 2.43 10.86
CA TYR A 203 1.65 2.17 12.31
C TYR A 203 0.41 1.42 12.81
N MET A 204 -0.78 1.89 12.47
CA MET A 204 -2.01 1.21 12.88
C MET A 204 -2.08 -0.23 12.36
N SER A 205 -1.66 -0.44 11.11
CA SER A 205 -1.58 -1.77 10.51
C SER A 205 -0.53 -2.65 11.19
N ALA A 206 0.63 -2.11 11.55
CA ALA A 206 1.72 -2.88 12.15
C ALA A 206 1.48 -3.24 13.63
N PHE A 207 0.84 -2.35 14.40
CA PHE A 207 0.77 -2.48 15.86
C PHE A 207 -0.62 -2.85 16.38
N VAL A 208 -1.69 -2.42 15.70
CA VAL A 208 -3.08 -2.62 16.16
C VAL A 208 -3.76 -3.78 15.42
N ALA A 209 -3.66 -3.80 14.09
CA ALA A 209 -4.33 -4.83 13.28
C ALA A 209 -3.91 -6.29 13.59
N PRO A 210 -2.67 -6.63 14.00
CA PRO A 210 -2.31 -8.02 14.28
C PRO A 210 -3.11 -8.63 15.44
N ALA A 211 -3.49 -7.82 16.44
CA ALA A 211 -4.32 -8.27 17.55
C ALA A 211 -5.71 -8.75 17.09
N ALA A 212 -6.29 -8.04 16.12
CA ALA A 212 -7.63 -8.31 15.60
C ALA A 212 -7.64 -9.30 14.41
N ARG A 213 -6.57 -9.36 13.62
CA ARG A 213 -6.56 -10.02 12.30
C ARG A 213 -5.81 -11.34 12.27
N LEU A 214 -4.92 -11.60 13.23
CA LEU A 214 -4.12 -12.83 13.25
C LEU A 214 -4.65 -13.85 14.28
N PRO A 215 -4.71 -15.15 13.92
CA PRO A 215 -4.85 -16.24 14.88
C PRO A 215 -3.75 -16.20 15.93
N ARG A 216 -4.02 -16.75 17.13
CA ARG A 216 -3.11 -16.69 18.29
C ARG A 216 -1.67 -17.10 17.95
N ALA A 217 -1.47 -18.24 17.30
CA ALA A 217 -0.13 -18.73 16.95
C ALA A 217 0.62 -17.80 15.98
N GLN A 218 -0.07 -17.24 14.98
CA GLN A 218 0.52 -16.27 14.07
C GLN A 218 0.83 -14.96 14.78
N ARG A 219 -0.04 -14.49 15.68
CA ARG A 219 0.13 -13.26 16.45
C ARG A 219 1.33 -13.35 17.40
N GLU A 220 1.48 -14.46 18.12
CA GLU A 220 2.64 -14.71 18.98
C GLU A 220 3.95 -14.66 18.17
N ARG A 221 3.98 -15.33 17.01
CA ARG A 221 5.15 -15.27 16.12
C ARG A 221 5.38 -13.90 15.50
N PHE A 222 4.31 -13.16 15.18
CA PHE A 222 4.39 -11.80 14.67
C PHE A 222 5.12 -10.90 15.67
N TYR A 223 4.66 -10.84 16.92
CA TYR A 223 5.26 -9.98 17.94
C TYR A 223 6.63 -10.45 18.41
N ALA A 224 6.86 -11.77 18.52
CA ALA A 224 8.12 -12.31 19.02
C ALA A 224 9.26 -12.25 17.98
N VAL A 225 8.95 -12.45 16.69
CA VAL A 225 9.96 -12.63 15.65
C VAL A 225 9.88 -11.54 14.59
N TYR A 226 8.73 -11.39 13.94
CA TYR A 226 8.65 -10.60 12.72
C TYR A 226 8.58 -9.10 12.98
N LEU A 227 7.90 -8.62 14.01
CA LEU A 227 7.85 -7.19 14.33
C LEU A 227 9.23 -6.65 14.73
N PRO A 228 10.00 -7.27 15.65
CA PRO A 228 11.37 -6.84 15.95
C PRO A 228 12.29 -6.93 14.74
N TRP A 229 12.16 -7.98 13.92
CA TRP A 229 12.93 -8.10 12.69
C TRP A 229 12.59 -6.99 11.68
N ALA A 230 11.30 -6.77 11.39
CA ALA A 230 10.80 -5.79 10.44
C ALA A 230 11.21 -4.37 10.84
N TRP A 231 11.12 -4.07 12.14
CA TRP A 231 11.55 -2.78 12.67
C TRP A 231 13.05 -2.54 12.49
N ARG A 232 13.89 -3.56 12.77
CA ARG A 232 15.33 -3.49 12.50
C ARG A 232 15.62 -3.38 11.01
N ALA A 233 14.99 -4.20 10.18
CA ALA A 233 15.18 -4.23 8.74
C ALA A 233 14.85 -2.87 8.09
N GLY A 234 13.70 -2.28 8.45
CA GLY A 234 13.31 -0.94 8.01
C GLY A 234 14.18 0.18 8.60
N ASN A 235 14.91 -0.05 9.69
CA ASN A 235 15.85 0.92 10.26
C ASN A 235 17.24 0.84 9.61
N THR A 236 17.66 -0.35 9.18
CA THR A 236 19.00 -0.59 8.63
C THR A 236 19.09 -0.40 7.13
N CYS A 237 17.99 -0.59 6.40
CA CYS A 237 17.98 -0.36 4.97
C CYS A 237 18.20 1.11 4.63
N VAL A 238 18.56 1.37 3.37
CA VAL A 238 18.55 2.74 2.83
C VAL A 238 17.13 3.34 2.87
N ASP A 239 17.01 4.66 2.67
CA ASP A 239 15.69 5.28 2.52
C ASP A 239 15.08 4.83 1.18
N LEU A 240 14.14 3.90 1.25
CA LEU A 240 13.54 3.24 0.08
C LEU A 240 12.66 4.19 -0.74
N MET A 241 12.28 5.34 -0.18
CA MET A 241 11.61 6.37 -0.97
C MET A 241 12.60 7.12 -1.88
N ALA A 242 13.89 7.10 -1.54
CA ALA A 242 14.94 7.90 -2.17
C ALA A 242 15.86 7.11 -3.12
N VAL A 243 15.60 5.82 -3.37
CA VAL A 243 16.37 5.00 -4.33
C VAL A 243 15.79 5.10 -5.75
N ASP A 244 16.64 4.90 -6.75
CA ASP A 244 16.21 4.76 -8.15
C ASP A 244 15.94 3.29 -8.48
N TYR A 245 14.67 2.98 -8.68
CA TYR A 245 14.22 1.64 -9.04
C TYR A 245 14.35 1.36 -10.54
N ASN A 246 14.32 2.38 -11.40
CA ASN A 246 14.48 2.24 -12.84
C ASN A 246 15.88 1.75 -13.17
N GLU A 247 16.90 2.35 -12.54
CA GLU A 247 18.30 1.90 -12.68
C GLU A 247 18.55 0.52 -12.07
N ALA A 248 17.70 0.08 -11.13
CA ALA A 248 17.84 -1.19 -10.45
C ALA A 248 17.16 -2.36 -11.18
N VAL A 249 16.34 -2.11 -12.22
CA VAL A 249 15.57 -3.14 -12.94
C VAL A 249 16.46 -4.28 -13.42
N GLU A 250 17.61 -3.96 -14.03
CA GLU A 250 18.53 -4.95 -14.60
C GLU A 250 19.60 -5.43 -13.61
N LYS A 251 19.63 -4.89 -12.38
CA LYS A 251 20.61 -5.31 -11.37
C LYS A 251 20.19 -6.66 -10.75
N PRO A 252 21.14 -7.58 -10.48
CA PRO A 252 20.84 -8.80 -9.74
C PRO A 252 20.17 -8.51 -8.40
N LEU A 253 19.08 -9.22 -8.07
CA LEU A 253 18.28 -8.94 -6.87
C LEU A 253 19.10 -9.02 -5.59
N GLU A 254 20.01 -9.98 -5.49
CA GLU A 254 20.87 -10.15 -4.31
C GLU A 254 21.91 -9.03 -4.18
N ASP A 255 22.34 -8.43 -5.30
CA ASP A 255 23.22 -7.27 -5.29
C ASP A 255 22.49 -6.03 -4.82
N VAL A 256 21.27 -5.81 -5.32
CA VAL A 256 20.38 -4.75 -4.84
C VAL A 256 20.12 -4.90 -3.34
N ARG A 257 19.78 -6.11 -2.87
CA ARG A 257 19.55 -6.36 -1.44
C ARG A 257 20.78 -6.02 -0.58
N ARG A 258 21.98 -6.40 -1.04
CA ARG A 258 23.23 -6.09 -0.35
C ARG A 258 23.53 -4.60 -0.34
N GLU A 259 23.44 -3.93 -1.49
CA GLU A 259 23.69 -2.49 -1.66
C GLU A 259 22.73 -1.66 -0.79
N TRP A 260 21.45 -2.03 -0.79
CA TRP A 260 20.40 -1.30 -0.08
C TRP A 260 20.22 -1.75 1.38
N ARG A 261 21.08 -2.65 1.86
CA ARG A 261 21.08 -3.21 3.22
C ARG A 261 19.72 -3.81 3.60
N ILE A 262 19.12 -4.52 2.65
CA ILE A 262 17.86 -5.24 2.81
C ILE A 262 18.15 -6.54 3.57
N SER A 263 17.59 -6.65 4.77
CA SER A 263 17.47 -7.93 5.46
C SER A 263 16.25 -8.65 4.92
N VAL A 264 16.39 -9.85 4.36
CA VAL A 264 15.26 -10.65 3.87
C VAL A 264 14.50 -11.27 5.05
N ALA A 265 13.19 -11.43 4.89
CA ALA A 265 12.31 -12.00 5.90
C ALA A 265 12.78 -13.38 6.37
N PRO A 266 12.72 -13.67 7.69
CA PRO A 266 12.94 -15.02 8.19
C PRO A 266 12.00 -15.98 7.47
N ALA A 267 12.51 -17.17 7.12
CA ALA A 267 11.74 -18.20 6.45
C ALA A 267 10.40 -18.39 7.16
N GLN A 268 9.31 -18.14 6.43
CA GLN A 268 7.97 -18.44 6.90
C GLN A 268 7.84 -19.96 6.93
N VAL A 269 8.29 -20.59 8.01
CA VAL A 269 7.96 -22.00 8.29
C VAL A 269 6.45 -22.07 8.27
N ALA A 270 5.89 -22.73 7.24
CA ALA A 270 4.47 -22.96 7.12
C ALA A 270 4.01 -23.58 8.44
N ILE A 271 3.09 -22.92 9.14
CA ILE A 271 2.39 -23.57 10.25
C ILE A 271 1.47 -24.56 9.55
N THR A 272 1.93 -25.81 9.44
CA THR A 272 1.12 -26.93 8.98
C THR A 272 -0.16 -26.94 9.82
N PRO A 273 -1.37 -27.03 9.23
CA PRO A 273 -2.54 -27.33 10.03
C PRO A 273 -2.28 -28.68 10.70
N SER A 274 -2.42 -28.73 12.02
CA SER A 274 -2.34 -29.98 12.78
C SER A 274 -3.25 -31.02 12.12
N SER A 275 -2.69 -32.18 11.81
CA SER A 275 -3.40 -33.34 11.28
C SER A 275 -4.67 -33.65 12.09
N PRO A 276 -5.74 -34.16 11.45
CA PRO A 276 -6.95 -34.54 12.17
C PRO A 276 -6.60 -35.63 13.18
N SER A 277 -7.04 -35.43 14.41
CA SER A 277 -6.98 -36.42 15.48
C SER A 277 -7.53 -37.76 14.97
N SER A 278 -6.70 -38.79 14.98
CA SER A 278 -7.15 -40.17 14.99
C SER A 278 -7.96 -40.38 16.26
N GLY A 279 -9.28 -40.38 16.12
CA GLY A 279 -10.24 -40.78 17.14
C GLY A 279 -10.91 -42.07 16.68
N SER A 280 -10.43 -43.16 17.26
CA SER A 280 -11.02 -44.51 17.35
C SER A 280 -12.51 -44.52 17.67
#